data_AF-A0A964HBS8-F1
#
_entry.id   AF-A0A964HBS8-F1
#
_cell.length_a   1.000
_cell.length_b   1.000
_cell.length_c   1.000
_cell.angle_alpha   90.00
_cell.angle_beta   90.00
_cell.angle_gamma   90.00
#
_symmetry.space_group_name_H-M   'P 1'
#
loop_
_entity.id
_entity.type
_entity.pdbx_description
1 polymer ?
#
loop_
_entity_poly.entity_id
_entity_poly.type
_entity_poly.pdbx_seq_one_letter_code
_entity_poly.pdbx_strand_id
1 'polypeptide(L)'
;RDPTPPAPTPRPLAPSEPPLTTPDAPSDRFVRGDATALTPAQLRGMNLFQNLGCVTCHSGPNFSGASVFDARQPYRLFPANPTAFNARYRLTADTGLAAPGSQHGLWRIPSLRNVALTGPWLHNGAVDKLEDVVRIMASAQLGRLTADDPRAGRFVVWSGEERVLGGVDRSTLSDRDVADIVEFLRSLSSERLVAQVAKQGGNPIAKAGRRADAGVLFTANDNSRPLRLVR
;
A
#
# COMPACT_ATOMS: atom_id res chain seq x y z
N ARG A 1 -54.64 -17.07 -29.90
CA ARG A 1 -53.23 -16.76 -29.56
C ARG A 1 -53.23 -15.32 -29.07
N ASP A 2 -53.08 -15.12 -27.77
CA ASP A 2 -52.91 -13.77 -27.20
C ASP A 2 -51.51 -13.24 -27.51
N PRO A 3 -51.34 -11.95 -27.83
CA PRO A 3 -50.03 -11.35 -28.02
C PRO A 3 -49.36 -11.11 -26.67
N THR A 4 -48.12 -11.56 -26.55
CA THR A 4 -47.23 -11.31 -25.41
C THR A 4 -47.03 -9.79 -25.21
N PRO A 5 -47.03 -9.28 -23.96
CA PRO A 5 -46.81 -7.85 -23.71
C PRO A 5 -45.38 -7.44 -24.08
N PRO A 6 -45.17 -6.19 -24.51
CA PRO A 6 -43.84 -5.70 -24.90
C PRO A 6 -42.89 -5.68 -23.70
N ALA A 7 -41.62 -6.04 -23.96
CA ALA A 7 -40.55 -6.00 -22.97
C ALA A 7 -40.35 -4.59 -22.40
N PRO A 8 -40.03 -4.45 -21.10
CA PRO A 8 -39.81 -3.14 -20.50
C PRO A 8 -38.64 -2.43 -21.18
N THR A 9 -38.84 -1.16 -21.52
CA THR A 9 -37.80 -0.29 -22.06
C THR A 9 -36.68 -0.11 -21.02
N PRO A 10 -35.40 -0.27 -21.40
CA PRO A 10 -34.29 -0.10 -20.48
C PRO A 10 -34.26 1.35 -19.99
N ARG A 11 -34.27 1.52 -18.66
CA ARG A 11 -34.12 2.82 -18.00
C ARG A 11 -32.75 3.41 -18.40
N PRO A 12 -32.65 4.72 -18.69
CA PRO A 12 -31.37 5.35 -18.97
C PRO A 12 -30.39 5.09 -17.83
N LEU A 13 -29.20 4.61 -18.15
CA LEU A 13 -28.09 4.52 -17.21
C LEU A 13 -27.84 5.94 -16.68
N ALA A 14 -27.63 6.08 -15.37
CA ALA A 14 -27.17 7.33 -14.77
C ALA A 14 -25.94 7.85 -15.55
N PRO A 15 -25.75 9.17 -15.70
CA PRO A 15 -24.58 9.70 -16.39
C PRO A 15 -23.33 9.09 -15.79
N SER A 16 -22.48 8.52 -16.65
CA SER A 16 -21.22 7.90 -16.25
C SER A 16 -20.41 8.90 -15.41
N GLU A 17 -19.91 8.47 -14.25
CA GLU A 17 -18.98 9.27 -13.48
C GLU A 17 -17.80 9.70 -14.37
N PRO A 18 -17.34 10.96 -14.27
CA PRO A 18 -16.21 11.43 -15.06
C PRO A 18 -15.00 10.52 -14.81
N PRO A 19 -14.20 10.21 -15.85
CA PRO A 19 -13.05 9.35 -15.67
C PRO A 19 -12.14 9.94 -14.59
N LEU A 20 -11.83 9.14 -13.57
CA LEU A 20 -10.94 9.51 -12.45
C LEU A 20 -9.47 9.69 -12.89
N THR A 21 -9.19 9.66 -14.20
CA THR A 21 -7.91 10.09 -14.75
C THR A 21 -7.85 11.60 -14.66
N THR A 22 -7.09 12.11 -13.69
CA THR A 22 -6.69 13.51 -13.65
C THR A 22 -5.39 13.67 -14.43
N PRO A 23 -5.45 13.99 -15.74
CA PRO A 23 -4.24 14.22 -16.51
C PRO A 23 -3.46 15.39 -15.92
N ASP A 24 -2.16 15.42 -16.22
CA ASP A 24 -1.25 16.51 -15.84
C ASP A 24 -0.78 16.49 -14.39
N ALA A 25 -0.69 15.28 -13.81
CA ALA A 25 0.11 15.09 -12.61
C ALA A 25 1.60 15.36 -12.89
N PRO A 26 2.40 15.77 -11.89
CA PRO A 26 3.85 15.91 -12.05
C PRO A 26 4.52 14.69 -12.70
N SER A 27 4.09 13.48 -12.34
CA SER A 27 4.58 12.23 -12.97
C SER A 27 4.28 12.17 -14.47
N ASP A 28 3.14 12.71 -14.93
CA ASP A 28 2.76 12.70 -16.34
C ASP A 28 3.64 13.66 -17.14
N ARG A 29 3.89 14.86 -16.60
CA ARG A 29 4.78 15.85 -17.22
C ARG A 29 6.19 15.31 -17.35
N PHE A 30 6.68 14.64 -16.30
CA PHE A 30 7.99 13.99 -16.30
C PHE A 30 8.12 12.94 -17.40
N VAL A 31 7.14 12.03 -17.52
CA VAL A 31 7.15 10.99 -18.55
C VAL A 31 7.02 11.59 -19.97
N ARG A 32 6.42 12.77 -20.12
CA ARG A 32 6.37 13.52 -21.39
C ARG A 32 7.64 14.31 -21.70
N GLY A 33 8.67 14.25 -20.86
CA GLY A 33 9.99 14.85 -21.10
C GLY A 33 10.29 16.10 -20.29
N ASP A 34 9.39 16.57 -19.42
CA ASP A 34 9.71 17.65 -18.48
C ASP A 34 10.54 17.10 -17.31
N ALA A 35 11.87 17.14 -17.47
CA ALA A 35 12.82 16.66 -16.47
C ALA A 35 12.75 17.42 -15.13
N THR A 36 12.08 18.59 -15.10
CA THR A 36 11.93 19.42 -13.90
C THR A 36 10.61 19.20 -13.17
N ALA A 37 9.71 18.40 -13.74
CA ALA A 37 8.40 18.15 -13.16
C ALA A 37 8.44 17.42 -11.81
N LEU A 38 9.49 16.64 -11.53
CA LEU A 38 9.66 15.92 -10.27
C LEU A 38 10.76 16.55 -9.41
N THR A 39 10.50 16.66 -8.12
CA THR A 39 11.51 17.04 -7.12
C THR A 39 12.56 15.93 -6.95
N PRO A 40 13.74 16.23 -6.39
CA PRO A 40 14.74 15.20 -6.09
C PRO A 40 14.22 14.07 -5.19
N ALA A 41 13.30 14.36 -4.25
CA ALA A 41 12.69 13.34 -3.39
C ALA A 41 11.74 12.44 -4.19
N GLN A 42 10.92 13.02 -5.06
CA GLN A 42 10.02 12.28 -5.94
C GLN A 42 10.79 11.38 -6.92
N LEU A 43 11.92 11.83 -7.45
CA LEU A 43 12.79 11.02 -8.30
C LEU A 43 13.40 9.83 -7.55
N ARG A 44 13.90 10.03 -6.33
CA ARG A 44 14.39 8.93 -5.47
C ARG A 44 13.26 7.95 -5.15
N GLY A 45 12.09 8.46 -4.81
CA GLY A 45 10.89 7.66 -4.55
C GLY A 45 10.45 6.84 -5.75
N MET A 46 10.45 7.42 -6.94
CA MET A 46 10.14 6.71 -8.19
C MET A 46 11.13 5.58 -8.44
N ASN A 47 12.43 5.83 -8.24
CA ASN A 47 13.46 4.81 -8.38
C ASN A 47 13.29 3.68 -7.35
N LEU A 48 13.01 4.00 -6.09
CA LEU A 48 12.70 3.01 -5.05
C LEU A 48 11.44 2.20 -5.40
N PHE A 49 10.37 2.86 -5.86
CA PHE A 49 9.12 2.22 -6.24
C PHE A 49 9.32 1.20 -7.37
N GLN A 50 10.17 1.51 -8.34
CA GLN A 50 10.56 0.59 -9.41
C GLN A 50 11.39 -0.58 -8.86
N ASN A 51 12.48 -0.29 -8.15
CA ASN A 51 13.47 -1.30 -7.73
C ASN A 51 12.97 -2.23 -6.62
N LEU A 52 12.03 -1.77 -5.78
CA LEU A 52 11.43 -2.62 -4.75
C LEU A 52 10.45 -3.65 -5.33
N GLY A 53 9.93 -3.41 -6.53
CA GLY A 53 8.98 -4.28 -7.22
C GLY A 53 7.52 -3.82 -7.19
N CYS A 54 7.24 -2.58 -6.75
CA CYS A 54 5.87 -2.06 -6.69
C CYS A 54 5.23 -2.01 -8.09
N VAL A 55 6.03 -1.71 -9.12
CA VAL A 55 5.61 -1.65 -10.52
C VAL A 55 5.14 -2.99 -11.09
N THR A 56 5.50 -4.12 -10.47
CA THR A 56 5.01 -5.45 -10.91
C THR A 56 3.49 -5.55 -10.80
N CYS A 57 2.90 -4.84 -9.83
CA CYS A 57 1.45 -4.75 -9.69
C CYS A 57 0.91 -3.37 -10.05
N HIS A 58 1.68 -2.29 -9.90
CA HIS A 58 1.23 -0.92 -10.12
C HIS A 58 1.93 -0.28 -11.32
N SER A 59 1.55 -0.69 -12.52
CA SER A 59 2.15 -0.25 -13.79
C SER A 59 1.16 0.47 -14.71
N GLY A 60 1.70 1.01 -15.80
CA GLY A 60 0.96 1.69 -16.85
C GLY A 60 0.34 3.03 -16.42
N PRO A 61 -0.50 3.62 -17.29
CA PRO A 61 -1.00 4.98 -17.09
C PRO A 61 -1.80 5.17 -15.79
N ASN A 62 -2.44 4.11 -15.28
CA ASN A 62 -3.22 4.16 -14.04
C ASN A 62 -2.48 3.58 -12.82
N PHE A 63 -1.22 3.14 -12.98
CA PHE A 63 -0.48 2.48 -11.89
C PHE A 63 -1.29 1.33 -11.28
N SER A 64 -1.87 0.47 -12.12
CA SER A 64 -2.67 -0.68 -11.72
C SER A 64 -2.54 -1.81 -12.73
N GLY A 65 -2.21 -3.00 -12.26
CA GLY A 65 -2.11 -4.21 -13.07
C GLY A 65 -3.43 -4.56 -13.73
N ALA A 66 -4.56 -4.16 -13.12
CA ALA A 66 -5.89 -4.28 -13.71
C ALA A 66 -6.08 -3.46 -15.00
N SER A 67 -5.17 -2.52 -15.28
CA SER A 67 -5.20 -1.66 -16.46
C SER A 67 -4.19 -2.02 -17.55
N VAL A 68 -3.26 -2.97 -17.31
CA VAL A 68 -2.10 -3.21 -18.19
C VAL A 68 -1.95 -4.65 -18.65
N PHE A 69 -2.20 -5.63 -17.78
CA PHE A 69 -2.05 -7.04 -18.11
C PHE A 69 -3.40 -7.73 -18.02
N ASP A 70 -3.71 -8.55 -19.02
CA ASP A 70 -4.88 -9.41 -19.16
C ASP A 70 -6.00 -9.14 -18.14
N ALA A 71 -7.09 -8.50 -18.58
CA ALA A 71 -8.28 -8.22 -17.77
C ALA A 71 -8.86 -9.47 -17.06
N ARG A 72 -8.37 -10.67 -17.40
CA ARG A 72 -8.72 -11.94 -16.75
C ARG A 72 -8.17 -12.12 -15.33
N GLN A 73 -7.14 -11.39 -14.86
CA GLN A 73 -6.67 -11.52 -13.45
C GLN A 73 -6.18 -10.20 -12.80
N PRO A 74 -7.08 -9.22 -12.57
CA PRO A 74 -6.76 -7.96 -11.86
C PRO A 74 -6.57 -8.15 -10.34
N TYR A 75 -6.59 -9.40 -9.86
CA TYR A 75 -6.63 -9.76 -8.46
C TYR A 75 -5.30 -10.31 -7.98
N ARG A 76 -4.95 -10.02 -6.73
CA ARG A 76 -3.76 -10.54 -6.06
C ARG A 76 -4.11 -10.98 -4.64
N LEU A 77 -3.37 -11.98 -4.17
CA LEU A 77 -3.41 -12.36 -2.76
C LEU A 77 -2.84 -11.23 -1.93
N PHE A 78 -3.55 -10.85 -0.88
CA PHE A 78 -3.09 -9.89 0.13
C PHE A 78 -3.76 -10.19 1.47
N PRO A 79 -3.02 -10.14 2.59
CA PRO A 79 -1.56 -10.09 2.68
C PRO A 79 -0.90 -11.37 2.15
N ALA A 80 0.20 -11.29 1.39
CA ALA A 80 0.93 -12.47 0.90
C ALA A 80 1.90 -13.05 1.93
N ASN A 81 2.48 -12.18 2.76
CA ASN A 81 3.39 -12.51 3.83
C ASN A 81 2.76 -12.08 5.17
N PRO A 82 2.83 -12.92 6.22
CA PRO A 82 2.36 -12.52 7.54
C PRO A 82 3.30 -11.47 8.15
N THR A 83 2.73 -10.40 8.69
CA THR A 83 3.46 -9.31 9.34
C THR A 83 2.72 -8.84 10.59
N ALA A 84 3.37 -8.06 11.45
CA ALA A 84 2.73 -7.44 12.61
C ALA A 84 1.55 -6.53 12.21
N PHE A 85 1.55 -6.00 10.98
CA PHE A 85 0.47 -5.16 10.48
C PHE A 85 -0.84 -5.92 10.27
N ASN A 86 -0.79 -7.24 10.02
CA ASN A 86 -1.98 -8.05 9.78
C ASN A 86 -2.95 -7.97 10.96
N ALA A 87 -2.43 -8.16 12.18
CA ALA A 87 -3.21 -8.06 13.40
C ALA A 87 -3.56 -6.60 13.73
N ARG A 88 -2.57 -5.70 13.64
CA ARG A 88 -2.75 -4.27 13.97
C ARG A 88 -3.86 -3.60 13.16
N TYR A 89 -3.96 -3.90 11.87
CA TYR A 89 -4.93 -3.29 10.94
C TYR A 89 -6.04 -4.25 10.49
N ARG A 90 -6.16 -5.43 11.13
CA ARG A 90 -7.19 -6.44 10.84
C ARG A 90 -7.28 -6.83 9.35
N LEU A 91 -6.14 -6.98 8.69
CA LEU A 91 -6.04 -7.14 7.23
C LEU A 91 -6.51 -8.49 6.70
N THR A 92 -6.75 -9.46 7.58
CA THR A 92 -7.22 -10.82 7.24
C THR A 92 -8.62 -11.11 7.77
N ALA A 93 -9.32 -10.09 8.30
CA ALA A 93 -10.68 -10.25 8.83
C ALA A 93 -11.72 -10.47 7.71
N ASP A 94 -11.46 -9.94 6.52
CA ASP A 94 -12.19 -10.19 5.29
C ASP A 94 -11.22 -10.79 4.28
N THR A 95 -11.66 -11.79 3.53
CA THR A 95 -10.87 -12.46 2.49
C THR A 95 -11.26 -12.04 1.08
N GLY A 96 -12.19 -11.08 0.92
CA GLY A 96 -12.61 -10.56 -0.37
C GLY A 96 -13.13 -11.67 -1.28
N LEU A 97 -12.56 -11.79 -2.49
CA LEU A 97 -12.97 -12.81 -3.45
C LEU A 97 -12.32 -14.20 -3.24
N ALA A 98 -11.56 -14.40 -2.17
CA ALA A 98 -10.93 -15.68 -1.93
C ALA A 98 -11.97 -16.77 -1.59
N ALA A 99 -11.60 -18.03 -1.79
CA ALA A 99 -12.47 -19.15 -1.42
C ALA A 99 -12.71 -19.18 0.10
N PRO A 100 -13.88 -19.64 0.57
CA PRO A 100 -14.15 -19.80 2.00
C PRO A 100 -13.05 -20.61 2.70
N GLY A 101 -12.57 -20.12 3.86
CA GLY A 101 -11.49 -20.75 4.62
C GLY A 101 -10.07 -20.40 4.16
N SER A 102 -9.91 -19.52 3.16
CA SER A 102 -8.61 -19.02 2.73
C SER A 102 -7.89 -18.25 3.84
N GLN A 103 -6.58 -18.45 3.95
CA GLN A 103 -5.71 -17.74 4.91
C GLN A 103 -5.30 -16.34 4.41
N HIS A 104 -5.54 -16.07 3.13
CA HIS A 104 -5.21 -14.81 2.45
C HIS A 104 -6.45 -14.28 1.76
N GLY A 105 -6.59 -12.95 1.70
CA GLY A 105 -7.63 -12.34 0.90
C GLY A 105 -7.24 -12.25 -0.57
N LEU A 106 -8.22 -12.16 -1.46
CA LEU A 106 -8.03 -11.96 -2.89
C LEU A 106 -8.65 -10.61 -3.29
N TRP A 107 -7.80 -9.68 -3.73
CA TRP A 107 -8.17 -8.28 -3.87
C TRP A 107 -7.78 -7.72 -5.23
N ARG A 108 -8.62 -6.85 -5.78
CA ARG A 108 -8.31 -6.12 -7.01
C ARG A 108 -7.17 -5.13 -6.74
N ILE A 109 -6.22 -5.01 -7.66
CA ILE A 109 -5.18 -3.99 -7.58
C ILE A 109 -5.79 -2.60 -7.88
N PRO A 110 -5.85 -1.66 -6.92
CA PRO A 110 -6.39 -0.33 -7.16
C PRO A 110 -5.44 0.53 -8.00
N SER A 111 -5.99 1.56 -8.65
CA SER A 111 -5.20 2.65 -9.24
C SER A 111 -4.47 3.41 -8.14
N LEU A 112 -3.22 3.84 -8.39
CA LEU A 112 -2.51 4.75 -7.50
C LEU A 112 -2.66 6.22 -7.88
N ARG A 113 -3.41 6.53 -8.95
CA ARG A 113 -3.76 7.93 -9.26
C ARG A 113 -4.53 8.52 -8.09
N ASN A 114 -4.08 9.70 -7.66
CA ASN A 114 -4.68 10.43 -6.54
C ASN A 114 -4.60 9.72 -5.18
N VAL A 115 -3.79 8.66 -5.03
CA VAL A 115 -3.74 7.86 -3.79
C VAL A 115 -3.42 8.71 -2.56
N ALA A 116 -2.61 9.76 -2.70
CA ALA A 116 -2.29 10.66 -1.60
C ALA A 116 -3.49 11.47 -1.06
N LEU A 117 -4.64 11.45 -1.75
CA LEU A 117 -5.83 12.21 -1.43
C LEU A 117 -7.04 11.34 -1.07
N THR A 118 -6.91 10.01 -1.10
CA THR A 118 -8.04 9.08 -1.02
C THR A 118 -8.02 8.19 0.21
N GLY A 119 -7.29 8.57 1.26
CA GLY A 119 -7.34 7.82 2.51
C GLY A 119 -8.69 7.99 3.24
N PRO A 120 -8.98 7.15 4.26
CA PRO A 120 -8.17 6.04 4.76
C PRO A 120 -7.98 4.92 3.72
N TRP A 121 -6.86 4.19 3.82
CA TRP A 121 -6.41 3.27 2.78
C TRP A 121 -6.59 1.79 3.14
N LEU A 122 -6.31 0.95 2.13
CA LEU A 122 -6.52 -0.50 2.09
C LEU A 122 -8.00 -0.89 1.99
N HIS A 123 -8.24 -2.19 1.77
CA HIS A 123 -9.56 -2.73 1.47
C HIS A 123 -10.60 -2.51 2.58
N ASN A 124 -10.15 -2.32 3.82
CA ASN A 124 -10.99 -2.09 4.99
C ASN A 124 -10.94 -0.65 5.52
N GLY A 125 -10.20 0.26 4.86
CA GLY A 125 -10.06 1.64 5.29
C GLY A 125 -9.42 1.81 6.68
N ALA A 126 -8.63 0.85 7.16
CA ALA A 126 -8.09 0.87 8.53
C ALA A 126 -6.79 1.66 8.70
N VAL A 127 -6.21 2.19 7.60
CA VAL A 127 -4.89 2.83 7.63
C VAL A 127 -5.01 4.31 7.30
N ASP A 128 -4.66 5.16 8.26
CA ASP A 128 -4.76 6.63 8.13
C ASP A 128 -3.47 7.30 7.68
N LYS A 129 -2.35 6.58 7.55
CA LYS A 129 -1.05 7.14 7.14
C LYS A 129 -0.54 6.46 5.89
N LEU A 130 -0.17 7.26 4.88
CA LEU A 130 0.32 6.71 3.61
C LEU A 130 1.67 6.03 3.80
N GLU A 131 2.47 6.50 4.75
CA GLU A 131 3.72 5.87 5.18
C GLU A 131 3.49 4.43 5.66
N ASP A 132 2.41 4.21 6.42
CA ASP A 132 2.06 2.87 6.90
C ASP A 132 1.56 1.98 5.75
N VAL A 133 0.82 2.53 4.78
CA VAL A 133 0.45 1.80 3.56
C VAL A 133 1.70 1.32 2.81
N VAL A 134 2.70 2.18 2.65
CA VAL A 134 3.97 1.82 2.00
C VAL A 134 4.68 0.71 2.77
N ARG A 135 4.81 0.82 4.10
CA ARG A 135 5.42 -0.23 4.94
C ARG A 135 4.66 -1.55 4.86
N ILE A 136 3.33 -1.52 4.88
CA ILE A 136 2.47 -2.69 4.74
C ILE A 136 2.67 -3.35 3.39
N MET A 137 2.65 -2.59 2.29
CA MET A 137 2.83 -3.16 0.95
C MET A 137 4.23 -3.70 0.74
N ALA A 138 5.26 -2.99 1.20
CA ALA A 138 6.64 -3.45 1.12
C ALA A 138 6.83 -4.76 1.89
N SER A 139 6.31 -4.87 3.12
CA SER A 139 6.48 -6.07 3.94
C SER A 139 5.52 -7.19 3.57
N ALA A 140 4.22 -6.92 3.62
CA ALA A 140 3.18 -7.92 3.49
C ALA A 140 3.01 -8.41 2.05
N GLN A 141 3.31 -7.58 1.04
CA GLN A 141 3.21 -8.00 -0.36
C GLN A 141 4.55 -8.40 -0.98
N LEU A 142 5.61 -7.64 -0.69
CA LEU A 142 6.92 -7.83 -1.34
C LEU A 142 7.95 -8.52 -0.43
N GLY A 143 7.58 -8.89 0.80
CA GLY A 143 8.46 -9.58 1.75
C GLY A 143 9.64 -8.73 2.23
N ARG A 144 9.60 -7.41 2.03
CA ARG A 144 10.67 -6.50 2.46
C ARG A 144 10.65 -6.34 3.97
N LEU A 145 11.84 -6.21 4.55
CA LEU A 145 11.96 -6.00 5.98
C LEU A 145 11.71 -4.53 6.29
N THR A 146 10.85 -4.28 7.26
CA THR A 146 10.68 -2.95 7.87
C THR A 146 11.55 -2.87 9.12
N ALA A 147 11.76 -1.66 9.65
CA ALA A 147 12.55 -1.46 10.87
C ALA A 147 12.08 -2.33 12.05
N ASP A 148 10.77 -2.58 12.14
CA ASP A 148 10.16 -3.38 13.20
C ASP A 148 10.17 -4.91 12.94
N ASP A 149 10.72 -5.38 11.81
CA ASP A 149 10.76 -6.82 11.50
C ASP A 149 11.87 -7.51 12.33
N PRO A 150 11.57 -8.57 13.09
CA PRO A 150 12.58 -9.25 13.93
C PRO A 150 13.70 -9.91 13.13
N ARG A 151 13.56 -10.06 11.80
CA ARG A 151 14.60 -10.58 10.90
C ARG A 151 15.53 -9.49 10.37
N ALA A 152 15.22 -8.23 10.65
CA ALA A 152 16.05 -7.09 10.26
C ALA A 152 17.35 -7.04 11.04
N GLY A 153 18.38 -6.48 10.41
CA GLY A 153 19.66 -6.20 11.06
C GLY A 153 20.83 -6.95 10.46
N ARG A 154 21.99 -6.76 11.09
CA ARG A 154 23.26 -7.34 10.66
C ARG A 154 23.64 -8.49 11.57
N PHE A 155 23.73 -9.67 10.99
CA PHE A 155 24.02 -10.92 11.69
C PHE A 155 25.41 -11.42 11.31
N VAL A 156 26.09 -12.03 12.27
CA VAL A 156 27.27 -12.86 11.99
C VAL A 156 26.78 -14.31 11.94
N VAL A 157 27.05 -14.99 10.84
CA VAL A 157 26.63 -16.37 10.60
C VAL A 157 27.88 -17.23 10.42
N TRP A 158 27.93 -18.36 11.11
CA TRP A 158 28.95 -19.38 10.88
C TRP A 158 28.46 -20.37 9.82
N SER A 159 29.19 -20.48 8.71
CA SER A 159 28.97 -21.52 7.69
C SER A 159 29.74 -22.77 8.10
N GLY A 160 29.04 -23.82 8.54
CA GLY A 160 29.67 -25.07 8.96
C GLY A 160 30.36 -25.84 7.82
N GLU A 161 29.82 -25.70 6.61
CA GLU A 161 30.34 -26.32 5.39
C GLU A 161 31.64 -25.63 4.93
N GLU A 162 31.61 -24.31 4.82
CA GLU A 162 32.74 -23.52 4.34
C GLU A 162 33.74 -23.19 5.47
N ARG A 163 33.38 -23.44 6.73
CA ARG A 163 34.14 -23.08 7.94
C ARG A 163 34.53 -21.61 7.99
N VAL A 164 33.64 -20.72 7.56
CA VAL A 164 33.85 -19.27 7.58
C VAL A 164 32.79 -18.55 8.41
N LEU A 165 33.22 -17.45 9.04
CA LEU A 165 32.31 -16.44 9.59
C LEU A 165 31.93 -15.48 8.47
N GLY A 166 30.64 -15.44 8.13
CA GLY A 166 30.06 -14.50 7.18
C GLY A 166 29.24 -13.42 7.87
N GLY A 167 29.19 -12.23 7.28
CA GLY A 167 28.23 -11.20 7.65
C GLY A 167 27.00 -11.27 6.76
N VAL A 168 25.82 -11.33 7.35
CA VAL A 168 24.55 -11.19 6.62
C VAL A 168 23.93 -9.87 7.04
N ASP A 169 23.88 -8.92 6.11
CA ASP A 169 23.14 -7.67 6.30
C ASP A 169 21.77 -7.78 5.66
N ARG A 170 20.74 -7.73 6.49
CA ARG A 170 19.34 -7.72 6.08
C ARG A 170 18.82 -6.28 6.19
N SER A 171 19.14 -5.49 5.17
CA SER A 171 18.75 -4.10 5.10
C SER A 171 17.22 -3.95 5.12
N THR A 172 16.78 -2.96 5.89
CA THR A 172 15.37 -2.59 6.01
C THR A 172 15.04 -1.42 5.11
N LEU A 173 13.75 -1.30 4.76
CA LEU A 173 13.24 -0.06 4.20
C LEU A 173 13.33 1.02 5.28
N SER A 174 14.18 2.03 5.06
CA SER A 174 14.37 3.11 6.03
C SER A 174 13.19 4.08 6.02
N ASP A 175 13.03 4.86 7.09
CA ASP A 175 11.98 5.90 7.12
C ASP A 175 12.17 6.96 6.02
N ARG A 176 13.43 7.21 5.62
CA ARG A 176 13.72 8.08 4.49
C ARG A 176 13.27 7.47 3.17
N ASP A 177 13.48 6.18 2.96
CA ASP A 177 13.01 5.48 1.75
C ASP A 177 11.48 5.50 1.68
N VAL A 178 10.81 5.25 2.81
CA VAL A 178 9.34 5.36 2.93
C VAL A 178 8.89 6.78 2.57
N ALA A 179 9.52 7.81 3.12
CA ALA A 179 9.19 9.20 2.84
C ALA A 179 9.39 9.57 1.37
N ASP A 180 10.50 9.14 0.75
CA ASP A 180 10.77 9.38 -0.66
C ASP A 180 9.71 8.68 -1.55
N ILE A 181 9.31 7.44 -1.23
CA ILE A 181 8.21 6.75 -1.94
C ILE A 181 6.88 7.51 -1.78
N VAL A 182 6.58 8.00 -0.58
CA VAL A 182 5.37 8.82 -0.33
C VAL A 182 5.40 10.10 -1.17
N GLU A 183 6.54 10.77 -1.29
CA GLU A 183 6.70 11.93 -2.18
C GLU A 183 6.39 11.55 -3.63
N PHE A 184 6.91 10.42 -4.11
CA PHE A 184 6.56 9.92 -5.43
C PHE A 184 5.05 9.66 -5.58
N LEU A 185 4.39 9.04 -4.59
CA LEU A 185 2.93 8.83 -4.65
C LEU A 185 2.13 10.15 -4.68
N ARG A 186 2.62 11.21 -4.03
CA ARG A 186 2.03 12.56 -4.13
C ARG A 186 2.13 13.12 -5.55
N SER A 187 3.21 12.80 -6.27
CA SER A 187 3.42 13.22 -7.67
C SER A 187 2.42 12.60 -8.66
N LEU A 188 1.62 11.62 -8.23
CA LEU A 188 0.57 10.97 -9.03
C LEU A 188 -0.77 11.72 -9.02
N SER A 189 -0.82 12.89 -8.38
CA SER A 189 -2.00 13.75 -8.28
C SER A 189 -1.72 15.10 -8.95
N SER A 190 -2.68 15.62 -9.73
CA SER A 190 -2.53 16.95 -10.35
C SER A 190 -2.60 18.06 -9.30
N GLU A 191 -1.83 19.12 -9.49
CA GLU A 191 -1.84 20.31 -8.61
C GLU A 191 -3.24 20.95 -8.54
N ARG A 192 -3.97 20.94 -9.67
CA ARG A 192 -5.36 21.41 -9.73
C ARG A 192 -6.27 20.62 -8.80
N LEU A 193 -6.17 19.28 -8.81
CA LEU A 193 -6.98 18.44 -7.93
C LEU A 193 -6.60 18.67 -6.47
N VAL A 194 -5.31 18.72 -6.15
CA VAL A 194 -4.81 19.01 -4.80
C VAL A 194 -5.40 20.34 -4.30
N ALA A 195 -5.35 21.39 -5.11
CA ALA A 195 -5.92 22.70 -4.78
C ALA A 195 -7.46 22.65 -4.59
N GLN A 196 -8.16 21.86 -5.40
CA GLN A 196 -9.61 21.69 -5.28
C GLN A 196 -10.00 20.97 -3.99
N VAL A 197 -9.33 19.87 -3.65
CA VAL A 197 -9.56 19.09 -2.43
C VAL A 197 -9.28 19.94 -1.19
N ALA A 198 -8.19 20.72 -1.21
CA ALA A 198 -7.86 21.66 -0.13
C ALA A 198 -8.96 22.72 0.08
N LYS A 199 -9.52 23.29 -1.00
CA LYS A 199 -10.61 24.28 -0.93
C LYS A 199 -11.92 23.72 -0.38
N GLN A 200 -12.19 22.43 -0.60
CA GLN A 200 -13.39 21.74 -0.11
C GLN A 200 -13.30 21.37 1.39
N GLY A 201 -12.29 21.85 2.11
CA GLY A 201 -12.04 21.46 3.50
C GLY A 201 -11.47 20.04 3.64
N GLY A 202 -11.06 19.44 2.51
CA GLY A 202 -10.54 18.09 2.43
C GLY A 202 -9.03 18.03 2.66
N ASN A 203 -8.64 17.53 3.81
CA ASN A 203 -7.88 16.28 3.91
C ASN A 203 -8.28 15.66 5.27
N PRO A 204 -9.18 14.66 5.32
CA PRO A 204 -9.69 14.13 6.59
C PRO A 204 -8.61 13.63 7.55
N ILE A 205 -7.39 13.40 7.06
CA ILE A 205 -6.32 12.75 7.80
C ILE A 205 -5.57 13.70 8.75
N ALA A 206 -5.63 15.02 8.53
CA ALA A 206 -5.04 15.99 9.47
C ALA A 206 -5.81 16.10 10.80
N LYS A 207 -7.07 15.64 10.86
CA LYS A 207 -7.92 15.77 12.07
C LYS A 207 -7.85 14.58 13.03
N ALA A 208 -7.34 13.42 12.63
CA ALA A 208 -7.29 12.24 13.48
C ALA A 208 -6.12 12.25 14.50
N GLY A 209 -5.12 13.12 14.32
CA GLY A 209 -3.95 13.22 15.22
C GLY A 209 -4.19 13.91 16.58
N ARG A 210 -5.43 14.25 16.96
CA ARG A 210 -5.74 14.95 18.23
C ARG A 210 -6.85 14.34 19.09
N ARG A 211 -7.18 13.06 18.88
CA ARG A 211 -8.12 12.34 19.75
C ARG A 211 -7.71 10.88 19.96
N ALA A 212 -6.55 10.68 20.54
CA ALA A 212 -6.17 9.40 21.15
C ALA A 212 -5.30 9.62 22.40
N ASP A 213 -5.64 10.63 23.22
CA ASP A 213 -5.24 10.71 24.62
C ASP A 213 -6.50 10.60 25.47
N ALA A 214 -6.98 9.37 25.60
CA ALA A 214 -7.95 9.00 26.62
C ALA A 214 -7.70 7.54 27.00
N GLY A 215 -6.75 7.37 27.92
CA GLY A 215 -6.66 6.31 28.92
C GLY A 215 -6.90 4.86 28.47
N VAL A 216 -5.82 4.13 28.24
CA VAL A 216 -5.75 2.72 28.67
C VAL A 216 -4.44 2.54 29.42
N LEU A 217 -4.57 2.43 30.74
CA LEU A 217 -3.49 2.09 31.67
C LEU A 217 -3.14 0.61 31.45
N PHE A 218 -2.03 0.31 30.79
CA PHE A 218 -1.45 -1.04 30.79
C PHE A 218 -0.39 -1.11 31.88
N THR A 219 -0.66 -1.90 32.92
CA THR A 219 0.30 -2.26 33.95
C THR A 219 1.42 -3.11 33.34
N ALA A 220 2.68 -2.71 33.56
CA ALA A 220 3.85 -3.45 33.15
C ALA A 220 3.85 -4.86 33.77
N ASN A 221 3.96 -5.89 32.95
CA ASN A 221 4.27 -7.25 33.41
C ASN A 221 5.79 -7.42 33.40
N ASP A 222 6.38 -7.39 34.59
CA ASP A 222 7.78 -7.72 34.85
C ASP A 222 8.01 -9.22 34.59
N ASN A 223 8.82 -9.54 33.59
CA ASN A 223 9.18 -10.90 33.24
C ASN A 223 10.69 -11.11 33.42
N SER A 224 11.16 -10.87 34.64
CA SER A 224 12.49 -11.28 35.10
C SER A 224 12.44 -12.65 35.79
N ARG A 225 12.43 -13.74 34.99
CA ARG A 225 12.76 -15.09 35.48
C ARG A 225 13.62 -15.86 34.46
N PRO A 226 14.75 -16.45 34.87
CA PRO A 226 15.65 -17.16 33.97
C PRO A 226 15.11 -18.55 33.57
N LEU A 227 15.31 -18.90 32.31
CA LEU A 227 15.01 -20.21 31.73
C LEU A 227 15.88 -21.30 32.38
N ARG A 228 15.25 -22.33 32.96
CA ARG A 228 15.92 -23.56 33.42
C ARG A 228 16.12 -24.52 32.25
N LEU A 229 17.38 -24.92 32.04
CA LEU A 229 17.79 -25.99 31.15
C LEU A 229 17.33 -27.34 31.74
N VAL A 230 16.51 -28.10 31.00
CA VAL A 230 16.19 -29.50 31.33
C VAL A 230 17.19 -30.39 30.58
N ARG A 231 17.86 -31.27 31.33
CA ARG A 231 18.76 -32.32 30.81
C ARG A 231 17.99 -33.41 30.09
#